data_AF-K1TDU5-F1
#
_entry.id   AF-K1TDU5-F1
#
_cell.length_a   1.000
_cell.length_b   1.000
_cell.length_c   1.000
_cell.angle_alpha   90.00
_cell.angle_beta   90.00
_cell.angle_gamma   90.00
#
_symmetry.space_group_name_H-M   'P 1'
#
loop_
_entity.id
_entity.type
_entity.pdbx_description
1 polymer ?
#
loop_
_entity_poly.entity_id
_entity_poly.type
_entity_poly.pdbx_seq_one_letter_code
_entity_poly.pdbx_strand_id
1 'polypeptide(L)'
;HAGRNPRFDGYRFAVGANWSNLSEGKIKDLREVQQKKGTKVVFCSFTSYVGQNFTPAEYNTDEATRNEFWGWKEGDSEAINAAIAKYAKAIADSVFKYNYDGFDIDFEPNYGYGGPLASDMGRMHTLLTELNKYIGPKSPNPDKLLIVDGEPQTLNAESGPLIDYFVVQAYTVSG
;
A
#
# COMPACT_ATOMS: atom_id res chain seq x y z
N HIS A 1 -5.26 -14.90 35.49
CA HIS A 1 -4.29 -13.98 34.88
C HIS A 1 -4.64 -13.79 33.42
N ALA A 2 -5.31 -12.69 33.06
CA ALA A 2 -5.55 -12.32 31.68
C ALA A 2 -4.50 -11.26 31.30
N GLY A 3 -3.62 -11.61 30.35
CA GLY A 3 -2.62 -10.71 29.81
C GLY A 3 -3.30 -9.50 29.18
N ARG A 4 -2.76 -8.31 29.46
CA ARG A 4 -3.23 -7.05 28.89
C ARG A 4 -3.10 -7.12 27.37
N ASN A 5 -4.21 -6.89 26.68
CA ASN A 5 -4.21 -6.56 25.26
C ASN A 5 -3.36 -5.29 25.08
N PRO A 6 -2.31 -5.27 24.23
CA PRO A 6 -1.54 -4.04 24.02
C PRO A 6 -2.48 -2.97 23.48
N ARG A 7 -2.52 -1.82 24.16
CA ARG A 7 -3.26 -0.65 23.70
C ARG A 7 -2.61 -0.15 22.41
N PHE A 8 -3.44 0.10 21.41
CA PHE A 8 -3.08 0.70 20.12
C PHE A 8 -2.75 2.19 20.33
N ASP A 9 -1.56 2.48 20.86
CA ASP A 9 -1.07 3.84 21.03
C ASP A 9 -0.11 4.20 19.88
N GLY A 10 -0.65 4.68 18.75
CA GLY A 10 0.07 5.55 17.81
C GLY A 10 0.46 4.98 16.43
N TYR A 11 -0.51 4.88 15.53
CA TYR A 11 -0.27 4.94 14.08
C TYR A 11 -0.70 6.30 13.55
N ARG A 12 0.11 6.92 12.68
CA ARG A 12 -0.31 8.07 11.87
C ARG A 12 -0.14 7.71 10.40
N PHE A 13 -1.24 7.79 9.65
CA PHE A 13 -1.26 7.61 8.20
C PHE A 13 -0.67 8.86 7.54
N ALA A 14 0.33 8.70 6.66
CA ALA A 14 0.80 9.78 5.82
C ALA A 14 -0.10 9.89 4.58
N VAL A 15 -0.82 11.02 4.51
CA VAL A 15 -1.87 11.38 3.54
C VAL A 15 -1.37 11.31 2.07
N GLY A 16 -2.18 10.68 1.22
CA GLY A 16 -1.90 10.23 -0.16
C GLY A 16 -1.50 11.26 -1.24
N ALA A 17 -1.27 12.53 -0.92
CA ALA A 17 -0.91 13.56 -1.92
C ALA A 17 0.47 14.22 -1.70
N ASN A 18 1.18 13.91 -0.63
CA ASN A 18 2.44 14.59 -0.26
C ASN A 18 3.50 13.61 0.30
N TRP A 19 3.48 12.38 -0.20
CA TRP A 19 4.31 11.29 0.30
C TRP A 19 5.72 11.26 -0.30
N SER A 20 5.89 11.80 -1.51
CA SER A 20 7.15 11.92 -2.23
C SER A 20 7.65 13.37 -2.20
N ASN A 21 8.95 13.56 -2.43
CA ASN A 21 9.61 14.88 -2.39
C ASN A 21 9.41 15.63 -1.06
N LEU A 22 9.44 14.89 0.06
CA LEU A 22 9.36 15.47 1.39
C LEU A 22 10.47 16.50 1.61
N SER A 23 10.12 17.68 2.12
CA SER A 23 11.10 18.65 2.59
C SER A 23 11.88 18.09 3.77
N GLU A 24 13.10 18.60 4.00
CA GLU A 24 13.92 18.21 5.15
C GLU A 24 13.17 18.36 6.49
N GLY A 25 12.33 19.40 6.61
CA GLY A 25 11.48 19.62 7.78
C GLY A 25 10.46 18.50 8.00
N LYS A 26 9.79 18.04 6.93
CA LYS A 26 8.84 16.91 7.03
C LYS A 26 9.57 15.61 7.38
N ILE A 27 10.74 15.36 6.79
CA ILE A 27 11.57 14.19 7.12
C ILE A 27 11.97 14.25 8.60
N LYS A 28 12.40 15.40 9.11
CA LYS A 28 12.78 15.56 10.51
C LYS A 28 11.62 15.29 11.47
N ASP A 29 10.43 15.83 11.18
CA ASP A 29 9.24 15.60 12.00
C ASP A 29 8.84 14.12 12.03
N LEU A 30 8.87 13.45 10.87
CA LEU A 30 8.66 12.00 10.77
C LEU A 30 9.65 11.22 11.65
N ARG A 31 10.94 11.55 11.61
CA ARG A 31 11.94 10.89 12.45
C ARG A 31 11.73 11.17 13.93
N GLU A 32 11.33 12.38 14.29
CA GLU A 32 11.09 12.74 15.67
C GLU A 32 9.95 11.93 16.29
N VAL A 33 8.82 11.79 15.58
CA VAL A 33 7.71 10.97 16.08
C VAL A 33 8.05 9.48 16.12
N GLN A 34 8.79 8.97 15.13
CA GLN A 34 9.25 7.58 15.11
C GLN A 34 10.19 7.28 16.29
N GLN A 35 11.21 8.10 16.50
CA GLN A 35 12.28 7.82 17.48
C GLN A 35 11.88 8.17 18.91
N LYS A 36 11.20 9.30 19.13
CA LYS A 36 10.89 9.78 20.49
C LYS A 36 9.58 9.23 21.04
N LYS A 37 8.63 8.92 20.17
CA LYS A 37 7.28 8.47 20.57
C LYS A 37 6.99 7.02 20.20
N GLY A 38 7.88 6.36 19.45
CA GLY A 38 7.66 5.02 18.93
C GLY A 38 6.53 4.95 17.89
N THR A 39 6.09 6.10 17.35
CA THR A 39 4.97 6.16 16.40
C THR A 39 5.39 5.58 15.07
N LYS A 40 4.60 4.64 14.56
CA LYS A 40 4.79 4.08 13.21
C LYS A 40 4.11 4.96 12.18
N VAL A 41 4.84 5.30 11.11
CA VAL A 41 4.32 6.09 9.99
C VAL A 41 4.34 5.28 8.71
N VAL A 42 3.15 5.02 8.17
CA VAL A 42 2.95 4.29 6.92
C VAL A 42 2.52 5.25 5.80
N PHE A 43 2.91 4.93 4.58
CA PHE A 43 2.40 5.63 3.40
C PHE A 43 1.10 4.98 2.93
N CYS A 44 0.04 5.75 2.74
CA CYS A 44 -1.27 5.28 2.30
C CYS A 44 -1.58 5.71 0.86
N SER A 45 -2.05 4.79 0.02
CA SER A 45 -2.42 5.06 -1.36
C SER A 45 -3.47 4.09 -1.89
N PHE A 46 -4.38 4.60 -2.72
CA PHE A 46 -5.15 3.78 -3.65
C PHE A 46 -4.25 3.00 -4.60
N THR A 47 -4.74 1.85 -5.05
CA THR A 47 -4.08 0.97 -6.03
C THR A 47 -5.05 0.52 -7.13
N SER A 48 -5.90 1.43 -7.60
CA SER A 48 -6.89 1.19 -8.66
C SER A 48 -6.28 0.66 -9.95
N TYR A 49 -5.06 1.11 -10.29
CA TYR A 49 -4.29 0.65 -11.44
C TYR A 49 -2.79 0.56 -11.11
N VAL A 50 -2.07 -0.25 -11.89
CA VAL A 50 -0.61 -0.39 -11.78
C VAL A 50 0.06 0.96 -12.02
N GLY A 51 0.89 1.38 -11.06
CA GLY A 51 1.64 2.63 -11.14
C GLY A 51 0.94 3.85 -10.56
N GLN A 52 -0.28 3.74 -10.05
CA GLN A 52 -0.97 4.87 -9.41
C GLN A 52 -0.09 5.45 -8.30
N ASN A 53 0.10 6.77 -8.33
CA ASN A 53 1.01 7.55 -7.47
C ASN A 53 2.53 7.29 -7.62
N PHE A 54 2.97 6.19 -8.25
CA PHE A 54 4.40 5.85 -8.40
C PHE A 54 4.95 6.02 -9.83
N THR A 55 4.09 6.34 -10.79
CA THR A 55 4.53 6.59 -12.18
C THR A 55 5.28 7.93 -12.23
N PRO A 56 6.50 8.00 -12.79
CA PRO A 56 7.21 9.27 -12.98
C PRO A 56 6.37 10.25 -13.80
N ALA A 57 6.51 11.55 -13.52
CA ALA A 57 5.63 12.58 -14.07
C ALA A 57 5.65 12.61 -15.61
N GLU A 58 6.80 12.36 -16.21
CA GLU A 58 7.00 12.29 -17.66
C GLU A 58 6.27 11.11 -18.33
N TYR A 59 5.93 10.06 -17.56
CA TYR A 59 5.19 8.89 -18.05
C TYR A 59 3.75 8.83 -17.51
N ASN A 60 3.34 9.79 -16.67
CA ASN A 60 2.01 9.84 -16.07
C ASN A 60 1.10 10.87 -16.78
N THR A 61 1.14 10.87 -18.11
CA THR A 61 0.37 11.79 -18.95
C THR A 61 -1.02 11.26 -19.29
N ASP A 62 -1.11 9.95 -19.50
CA ASP A 62 -2.32 9.23 -19.91
C ASP A 62 -2.15 7.73 -19.61
N GLU A 63 -3.22 6.95 -19.80
CA GLU A 63 -3.22 5.53 -19.54
C GLU A 63 -2.29 4.72 -20.45
N ALA A 64 -2.22 5.04 -21.75
CA ALA A 64 -1.41 4.29 -22.68
C ALA A 64 0.08 4.45 -22.37
N THR A 65 0.54 5.69 -22.15
CA THR A 65 1.92 6.00 -21.77
C THR A 65 2.30 5.34 -20.44
N ARG A 66 1.40 5.37 -19.45
CA ARG A 66 1.62 4.69 -18.17
C ARG A 66 1.69 3.17 -18.34
N ASN A 67 0.78 2.58 -19.10
CA ASN A 67 0.76 1.14 -19.35
C ASN A 67 2.03 0.69 -20.06
N GLU A 68 2.52 1.45 -21.05
CA GLU A 68 3.80 1.20 -21.71
C GLU A 68 4.96 1.22 -20.72
N PHE A 69 5.05 2.25 -19.86
CA PHE A 69 6.11 2.36 -18.85
C PHE A 69 6.17 1.16 -17.90
N TRP A 70 5.01 0.71 -17.39
CA TRP A 70 4.94 -0.44 -16.48
C TRP A 70 5.03 -1.79 -17.22
N GLY A 71 4.81 -1.79 -18.53
CA GLY A 71 4.69 -3.01 -19.33
C GLY A 71 3.35 -3.71 -19.14
N TRP A 72 2.30 -2.97 -18.77
CA TRP A 72 0.94 -3.48 -18.68
C TRP A 72 0.36 -3.71 -20.08
N LYS A 73 -0.18 -4.91 -20.31
CA LYS A 73 -0.87 -5.26 -21.55
C LYS A 73 -2.11 -6.08 -21.24
N GLU A 74 -3.27 -5.51 -21.54
CA GLU A 74 -4.55 -6.17 -21.25
C GLU A 74 -4.68 -7.49 -22.02
N GLY A 75 -5.22 -8.52 -21.35
CA GLY A 75 -5.36 -9.87 -21.91
C GLY A 75 -4.06 -10.70 -21.93
N ASP A 76 -2.94 -10.16 -21.47
CA ASP A 76 -1.65 -10.84 -21.40
C ASP A 76 -1.24 -11.06 -19.94
N SER A 77 -1.57 -12.23 -19.38
CA SER A 77 -1.37 -12.51 -17.96
C SER A 77 0.09 -12.44 -17.51
N GLU A 78 1.04 -12.77 -18.37
CA GLU A 78 2.46 -12.68 -18.05
C GLU A 78 2.91 -11.22 -17.94
N ALA A 79 2.51 -10.39 -18.92
CA ALA A 79 2.79 -8.96 -18.90
C ALA A 79 2.12 -8.26 -17.70
N ILE A 80 0.86 -8.60 -17.38
CA ILE A 80 0.13 -8.07 -16.23
C ILE A 80 0.87 -8.41 -14.92
N ASN A 81 1.23 -9.68 -14.71
CA ASN A 81 1.93 -10.10 -13.50
C ASN A 81 3.31 -9.42 -13.38
N ALA A 82 4.04 -9.28 -14.49
CA ALA A 82 5.32 -8.58 -14.51
C ALA A 82 5.16 -7.08 -14.18
N ALA A 83 4.10 -6.43 -14.67
CA ALA A 83 3.79 -5.03 -14.37
C ALA A 83 3.43 -4.84 -12.88
N ILE A 84 2.62 -5.75 -12.32
CA ILE A 84 2.29 -5.76 -10.89
C ILE A 84 3.56 -5.94 -10.04
N ALA A 85 4.45 -6.87 -10.41
CA ALA A 85 5.72 -7.09 -9.70
C ALA A 85 6.63 -5.84 -9.70
N LYS A 86 6.75 -5.16 -10.86
CA LYS A 86 7.48 -3.88 -10.95
C LYS A 86 6.88 -2.82 -10.04
N TYR A 87 5.55 -2.72 -10.01
CA TYR A 87 4.85 -1.75 -9.18
C TYR A 87 5.01 -2.04 -7.68
N ALA A 88 4.88 -3.30 -7.26
CA ALA A 88 5.17 -3.73 -5.89
C ALA A 88 6.59 -3.38 -5.47
N LYS A 89 7.57 -3.58 -6.35
CA LYS A 89 8.95 -3.17 -6.09
C LYS A 89 9.08 -1.65 -5.93
N ALA A 90 8.43 -0.84 -6.78
CA ALA A 90 8.49 0.61 -6.69
C ALA A 90 7.87 1.15 -5.38
N ILE A 91 6.79 0.51 -4.91
CA ILE A 91 6.20 0.76 -3.59
C ILE A 91 7.23 0.49 -2.50
N ALA A 92 7.81 -0.71 -2.48
CA ALA A 92 8.79 -1.11 -1.48
C ALA A 92 10.02 -0.19 -1.49
N ASP A 93 10.58 0.09 -2.67
CA ASP A 93 11.74 1.00 -2.84
C ASP A 93 11.45 2.37 -2.22
N SER A 94 10.21 2.87 -2.35
CA SER A 94 9.80 4.14 -1.75
C SER A 94 9.66 4.06 -0.23
N VAL A 95 9.08 2.97 0.30
CA VAL A 95 9.03 2.71 1.74
C VAL A 95 10.43 2.75 2.34
N PHE A 96 11.41 2.11 1.70
CA PHE A 96 12.80 2.12 2.17
C PHE A 96 13.48 3.47 1.97
N LYS A 97 13.34 4.10 0.80
CA LYS A 97 13.97 5.39 0.48
C LYS A 97 13.59 6.48 1.46
N TYR A 98 12.31 6.56 1.83
CA TYR A 98 11.80 7.55 2.77
C TYR A 98 11.75 7.02 4.21
N ASN A 99 12.23 5.79 4.44
CA ASN A 99 12.18 5.08 5.71
C ASN A 99 10.82 5.25 6.42
N TYR A 100 9.76 4.97 5.67
CA TYR A 100 8.44 4.71 6.24
C TYR A 100 8.47 3.38 6.98
N ASP A 101 7.55 3.20 7.91
CA ASP A 101 7.35 1.96 8.65
C ASP A 101 6.47 0.95 7.90
N GLY A 102 5.98 1.29 6.71
CA GLY A 102 5.14 0.39 5.93
C GLY A 102 4.36 1.09 4.84
N PHE A 103 3.47 0.33 4.22
CA PHE A 103 2.54 0.76 3.19
C PHE A 103 1.11 0.32 3.55
N ASP A 104 0.17 1.18 3.24
CA ASP A 104 -1.25 0.99 3.47
C ASP A 104 -2.00 1.12 2.15
N ILE A 105 -2.71 0.06 1.79
CA ILE A 105 -3.52 0.03 0.58
C ILE A 105 -4.92 0.50 0.96
N ASP A 106 -5.27 1.70 0.52
CA ASP A 106 -6.63 2.21 0.56
C ASP A 106 -7.44 1.47 -0.51
N PHE A 107 -8.16 0.43 -0.08
CA PHE A 107 -8.77 -0.56 -0.94
C PHE A 107 -10.29 -0.39 -0.97
N GLU A 108 -10.75 0.44 -1.90
CA GLU A 108 -12.16 0.83 -2.03
C GLU A 108 -12.73 0.58 -3.44
N PRO A 109 -12.65 -0.66 -3.97
CA PRO A 109 -13.05 -0.95 -5.33
C PRO A 109 -14.53 -0.65 -5.62
N ASN A 110 -15.40 -0.66 -4.60
CA ASN A 110 -16.84 -0.40 -4.74
C ASN A 110 -17.24 1.02 -4.31
N TYR A 111 -16.31 1.88 -3.89
CA TYR A 111 -16.56 3.28 -3.53
C TYR A 111 -15.89 4.28 -4.48
N GLY A 112 -15.79 3.92 -5.76
CA GLY A 112 -15.29 4.82 -6.82
C GLY A 112 -13.79 4.73 -7.09
N TYR A 113 -13.07 3.85 -6.39
CA TYR A 113 -11.64 3.58 -6.58
C TYR A 113 -11.36 2.19 -7.16
N GLY A 114 -12.35 1.61 -7.86
CA GLY A 114 -12.15 0.43 -8.71
C GLY A 114 -11.20 0.71 -9.88
N GLY A 115 -10.78 -0.34 -10.58
CA GLY A 115 -9.91 -0.24 -11.74
C GLY A 115 -9.28 -1.58 -12.12
N PRO A 116 -8.43 -1.61 -13.15
CA PRO A 116 -7.85 -2.84 -13.67
C PRO A 116 -7.07 -3.67 -12.65
N LEU A 117 -6.58 -3.05 -11.57
CA LEU A 117 -5.91 -3.75 -10.47
C LEU A 117 -6.89 -4.00 -9.32
N ALA A 118 -7.50 -2.95 -8.75
CA ALA A 118 -8.33 -3.07 -7.56
C ALA A 118 -9.64 -3.85 -7.76
N SER A 119 -10.18 -3.93 -8.98
CA SER A 119 -11.43 -4.66 -9.26
C SER A 119 -11.22 -6.14 -9.59
N ASP A 120 -9.99 -6.63 -9.57
CA ASP A 120 -9.66 -8.04 -9.81
C ASP A 120 -8.92 -8.63 -8.59
N MET A 121 -9.60 -9.52 -7.87
CA MET A 121 -9.07 -10.08 -6.62
C MET A 121 -7.86 -11.00 -6.83
N GLY A 122 -7.74 -11.60 -8.01
CA GLY A 122 -6.54 -12.36 -8.39
C GLY A 122 -5.35 -11.44 -8.58
N ARG A 123 -5.53 -10.30 -9.24
CA ARG A 123 -4.48 -9.28 -9.41
C ARG A 123 -4.10 -8.62 -8.09
N MET A 124 -5.06 -8.36 -7.20
CA MET A 124 -4.78 -7.90 -5.84
C MET A 124 -4.01 -8.94 -5.02
N HIS A 125 -4.36 -10.23 -5.13
CA HIS A 125 -3.58 -11.30 -4.50
C HIS A 125 -2.15 -11.35 -5.04
N THR A 126 -1.95 -11.22 -6.35
CA THR A 126 -0.63 -11.10 -6.96
C THR A 126 0.14 -9.90 -6.41
N LEU A 127 -0.48 -8.72 -6.31
CA LEU A 127 0.16 -7.52 -5.74
C LEU A 127 0.64 -7.76 -4.31
N LEU A 128 -0.23 -8.31 -3.44
CA LEU A 128 0.11 -8.61 -2.05
C LEU A 128 1.24 -9.65 -1.93
N THR A 129 1.24 -10.65 -2.81
CA THR A 129 2.29 -11.66 -2.88
C THR A 129 3.63 -11.06 -3.30
N GLU A 130 3.62 -10.18 -4.31
CA GLU A 130 4.82 -9.47 -4.77
C GLU A 130 5.35 -8.48 -3.72
N LEU A 131 4.47 -7.76 -3.02
CA LEU A 131 4.85 -6.90 -1.89
C LEU A 131 5.53 -7.69 -0.77
N ASN A 132 5.03 -8.89 -0.45
CA ASN A 132 5.60 -9.79 0.55
C ASN A 132 7.00 -10.32 0.20
N LYS A 133 7.54 -10.04 -0.98
CA LYS A 133 8.98 -10.25 -1.26
C LYS A 133 9.87 -9.22 -0.56
N TYR A 134 9.30 -8.09 -0.13
CA TYR A 134 10.05 -6.94 0.38
C TYR A 134 9.56 -6.42 1.74
N ILE A 135 8.25 -6.28 1.92
CA ILE A 135 7.59 -5.73 3.13
C ILE A 135 6.37 -6.58 3.51
N GLY A 136 5.91 -6.50 4.75
CA GLY A 136 4.77 -7.27 5.25
C GLY A 136 5.17 -8.58 5.95
N PRO A 137 4.18 -9.32 6.47
CA PRO A 137 4.37 -10.35 7.49
C PRO A 137 5.15 -11.58 7.00
N LYS A 138 5.14 -11.88 5.69
CA LYS A 138 5.90 -13.00 5.11
C LYS A 138 7.19 -12.57 4.43
N SER A 139 7.55 -11.28 4.52
CA SER A 139 8.75 -10.75 3.91
C SER A 139 10.00 -10.90 4.77
N PRO A 140 11.20 -10.68 4.20
CA PRO A 140 12.42 -10.54 4.99
C PRO A 140 12.44 -9.33 5.94
N ASN A 141 11.50 -8.36 5.78
CA ASN A 141 11.40 -7.15 6.60
C ASN A 141 10.00 -7.04 7.24
N PRO A 142 9.62 -7.95 8.14
CA PRO A 142 8.27 -7.99 8.73
C PRO A 142 7.98 -6.79 9.65
N ASP A 143 8.97 -5.96 9.97
CA ASP A 143 8.80 -4.70 10.67
C ASP A 143 8.32 -3.56 9.75
N LYS A 144 8.39 -3.76 8.42
CA LYS A 144 7.77 -2.89 7.41
C LYS A 144 6.34 -3.36 7.16
N LEU A 145 5.39 -2.68 7.75
CA LEU A 145 3.98 -3.09 7.76
C LEU A 145 3.37 -3.08 6.37
N LEU A 146 2.50 -4.05 6.11
CA LEU A 146 1.58 -4.04 4.99
C LEU A 146 0.14 -4.06 5.53
N ILE A 147 -0.58 -2.96 5.29
CA ILE A 147 -1.92 -2.72 5.81
C ILE A 147 -2.89 -2.64 4.61
N VAL A 148 -4.13 -3.07 4.84
CA VAL A 148 -5.24 -2.82 3.91
C VAL A 148 -6.36 -2.14 4.68
N ASP A 149 -6.77 -0.97 4.22
CA ASP A 149 -7.91 -0.23 4.72
C ASP A 149 -9.05 -0.12 3.68
N GLY A 150 -10.25 0.29 4.11
CA GLY A 150 -11.43 0.39 3.23
C GLY A 150 -12.30 -0.87 3.25
N GLU A 151 -12.28 -1.65 2.17
CA GLU A 151 -13.11 -2.84 1.93
C GLU A 151 -12.34 -4.19 1.93
N PRO A 152 -11.51 -4.49 2.95
CA PRO A 152 -10.69 -5.71 2.96
C PRO A 152 -11.51 -7.01 2.91
N GLN A 153 -12.79 -6.97 3.29
CA GLN A 153 -13.71 -8.11 3.22
C GLN A 153 -13.94 -8.65 1.80
N THR A 154 -13.61 -7.88 0.77
CA THR A 154 -13.81 -8.27 -0.62
C THR A 154 -12.61 -9.01 -1.23
N LEU A 155 -11.45 -9.01 -0.54
CA LEU A 155 -10.26 -9.74 -0.97
C LEU A 155 -10.44 -11.26 -0.91
N ASN A 156 -9.68 -11.98 -1.72
CA ASN A 156 -9.57 -13.44 -1.59
C ASN A 156 -9.08 -13.82 -0.19
N ALA A 157 -9.70 -14.83 0.42
CA ALA A 157 -9.35 -15.27 1.78
C ALA A 157 -7.88 -15.69 1.92
N GLU A 158 -7.27 -16.24 0.87
CA GLU A 158 -5.86 -16.64 0.82
C GLU A 158 -4.88 -15.45 0.90
N SER A 159 -5.34 -14.23 0.62
CA SER A 159 -4.57 -13.00 0.81
C SER A 159 -4.44 -12.63 2.28
N GLY A 160 -5.29 -13.16 3.16
CA GLY A 160 -5.34 -12.80 4.58
C GLY A 160 -3.98 -12.87 5.29
N PRO A 161 -3.26 -14.00 5.19
CA PRO A 161 -1.94 -14.17 5.80
C PRO A 161 -0.81 -13.28 5.22
N LEU A 162 -1.06 -12.50 4.17
CA LEU A 162 -0.09 -11.59 3.54
C LEU A 162 -0.15 -10.17 4.12
N ILE A 163 -1.05 -9.89 5.06
CA ILE A 163 -1.39 -8.55 5.55
C ILE A 163 -1.23 -8.51 7.08
N ASP A 164 -0.63 -7.45 7.61
CA ASP A 164 -0.43 -7.26 9.06
C ASP A 164 -1.72 -6.81 9.75
N TYR A 165 -2.44 -5.86 9.13
CA TYR A 165 -3.65 -5.27 9.69
C TYR A 165 -4.72 -5.02 8.63
N PHE A 166 -5.97 -5.24 9.02
CA PHE A 166 -7.16 -4.82 8.29
C PHE A 166 -7.82 -3.66 9.02
N VAL A 167 -8.07 -2.56 8.33
CA VAL A 167 -8.68 -1.35 8.91
C VAL A 167 -10.00 -1.07 8.19
N VAL A 168 -11.12 -1.26 8.90
CA VAL A 168 -12.45 -0.99 8.34
C VAL A 168 -12.91 0.40 8.75
N GLN A 169 -13.35 1.17 7.76
CA GLN A 169 -13.84 2.52 7.95
C GLN A 169 -15.32 2.48 8.37
N ALA A 170 -15.64 3.00 9.56
CA ALA A 170 -16.98 2.96 10.14
C ALA A 170 -17.53 4.37 10.39
N TYR A 171 -17.46 5.26 9.39
CA TYR A 171 -17.81 6.67 9.54
C TYR A 171 -19.31 6.94 9.81
N THR A 172 -20.20 5.99 9.50
CA THR A 172 -21.67 6.17 9.54
C THR A 172 -22.43 5.05 10.29
N VAL A 173 -21.81 4.38 11.27
CA VAL A 173 -22.53 3.38 12.09
C VAL A 173 -23.42 4.04 13.16
N SER A 174 -24.74 3.78 13.10
CA SER A 174 -25.65 3.91 14.24
C SER A 174 -25.80 2.52 14.87
N GLY A 175 -25.30 2.33 16.08
CA GLY A 175 -25.34 1.03 16.79
C GLY A 175 -26.75 0.51 17.09
#